data_AF-A0A353DWP3-F1
#
_entry.id   AF-A0A353DWP3-F1
#
_cell.length_a   1.000
_cell.length_b   1.000
_cell.length_c   1.000
_cell.angle_alpha   90.00
_cell.angle_beta   90.00
_cell.angle_gamma   90.00
#
_symmetry.space_group_name_H-M   'P 1'
#
loop_
_entity.id
_entity.type
_entity.pdbx_description
1 polymer ?
#
loop_
_entity_poly.entity_id
_entity_poly.type
_entity_poly.pdbx_seq_one_letter_code
_entity_poly.pdbx_strand_id
1 'polypeptide(L)'
;MHQRFHQRNLLTLPFAMAAIASAWAQDGQLTIQRHADPSYVTLNAEALPGGRNHALWFSEDMQHWYPAASAQGSSLEYLDQGGVDERFFALRSQLPAEVEPSEDWKDQVTLDEDPFWVSFKATDQDPFLGPPTDEKETAWIKFSILMEDLSRVYFQNGKALPFHYDFGTRYLPRLKDLSYLEFDAGTLYRSGQKAILGSVFYSSKHQEYAIQFVGQDALPAETVAFLYHLVDASIVKPEPLTQLKGFYMPTYEQSHLDPRALHTLQQADISLASPLRWESPGDAVYAFGWAMGRLTYVHADQIDQAYRDGELKATDILLTDAVPAEVPRVAGLITFSPTTPNSHVAILSRNFGIPFYHESHPVTQAELQQSVGGTLMLRTTEGWGINRS
;
A
#
# COMPACT_ATOMS: atom_id res chain seq x y z
N MET A 1 89.90 15.57 9.61
CA MET A 1 88.77 16.23 10.30
C MET A 1 87.49 15.49 9.87
N HIS A 2 87.15 14.37 10.52
CA HIS A 2 85.94 14.18 11.34
C HIS A 2 84.61 14.42 10.60
N GLN A 3 83.93 13.33 10.19
CA GLN A 3 82.69 12.76 10.81
C GLN A 3 81.42 13.41 10.23
N ARG A 4 80.27 12.76 9.99
CA ARG A 4 79.76 11.38 10.07
C ARG A 4 78.42 11.38 9.31
N PHE A 5 78.05 10.24 8.73
CA PHE A 5 76.69 9.91 8.28
C PHE A 5 75.69 9.91 9.45
N HIS A 6 74.43 10.29 9.22
CA HIS A 6 73.26 9.50 9.66
C HIS A 6 71.95 9.93 8.99
N GLN A 7 71.21 8.92 8.52
CA GLN A 7 69.82 8.93 8.10
C GLN A 7 68.89 9.42 9.22
N ARG A 8 67.80 10.12 8.86
CA ARG A 8 66.62 10.28 9.71
C ARG A 8 65.35 10.05 8.90
N ASN A 9 64.47 9.27 9.52
CA ASN A 9 63.23 8.70 9.03
C ASN A 9 62.19 9.75 8.59
N LEU A 10 61.46 9.43 7.52
CA LEU A 10 60.16 10.03 7.23
C LEU A 10 59.15 9.54 8.27
N LEU A 11 58.47 10.48 8.92
CA LEU A 11 57.24 10.27 9.67
C LEU A 11 56.18 11.16 9.01
N THR A 12 55.28 10.56 8.26
CA THR A 12 54.08 11.20 7.72
C THR A 12 53.04 11.35 8.83
N LEU A 13 52.81 12.59 9.27
CA LEU A 13 51.66 12.96 10.10
C LEU A 13 50.42 13.13 9.21
N PRO A 14 49.25 12.53 9.54
CA PRO A 14 48.02 12.87 8.86
C PRO A 14 47.48 14.21 9.38
N PHE A 15 47.11 15.09 8.45
CA PHE A 15 46.41 16.33 8.69
C PHE A 15 45.03 16.04 9.32
N ALA A 16 44.80 16.53 10.53
CA ALA A 16 43.46 16.61 11.11
C ALA A 16 42.78 17.88 10.57
N MET A 17 41.81 17.74 9.67
CA MET A 17 40.83 18.79 9.40
C MET A 17 39.81 18.79 10.53
N ALA A 18 39.93 19.76 11.43
CA ALA A 18 38.87 20.12 12.35
C ALA A 18 37.79 20.90 11.58
N ALA A 19 36.72 20.21 11.17
CA ALA A 19 35.50 20.88 10.78
C ALA A 19 34.73 21.24 12.05
N ILE A 20 34.57 22.55 12.28
CA ILE A 20 33.74 23.09 13.36
C ILE A 20 32.28 22.84 12.95
N ALA A 21 31.68 21.79 13.51
CA ALA A 21 30.25 21.53 13.37
C ALA A 21 29.50 22.45 14.34
N SER A 22 28.76 23.40 13.78
CA SER A 22 27.70 24.16 14.44
C SER A 22 26.70 23.20 15.11
N ALA A 23 26.23 23.55 16.30
CA ALA A 23 25.40 22.73 17.18
C ALA A 23 24.13 22.16 16.51
N TRP A 24 24.10 20.84 16.36
CA TRP A 24 22.86 20.05 16.28
C TRP A 24 22.77 19.32 17.62
N ALA A 25 21.66 19.47 18.35
CA ALA A 25 21.42 18.64 19.52
C ALA A 25 21.48 17.16 19.06
N GLN A 26 22.38 16.38 19.68
CA GLN A 26 22.44 14.93 19.45
C GLN A 26 21.23 14.30 20.15
N ASP A 27 20.08 14.31 19.47
CA ASP A 27 18.88 13.62 19.94
C ASP A 27 19.01 12.12 19.68
N GLY A 28 19.23 11.33 20.74
CA GLY A 28 19.36 9.88 20.68
C GLY A 28 20.69 9.38 20.09
N GLN A 29 21.25 8.30 20.66
CA GLN A 29 22.44 7.65 20.12
C GLN A 29 22.02 6.42 19.30
N LEU A 30 22.15 6.49 17.97
CA LEU A 30 21.99 5.32 17.10
C LEU A 30 23.32 4.55 17.05
N THR A 31 23.27 3.27 17.43
CA THR A 31 24.40 2.35 17.38
C THR A 31 24.08 1.18 16.47
N ILE A 32 25.10 0.68 15.78
CA ILE A 32 24.98 -0.48 14.88
C ILE A 32 25.86 -1.59 15.46
N GLN A 33 25.22 -2.71 15.81
CA GLN A 33 25.87 -3.92 16.25
C GLN A 33 25.92 -4.92 15.09
N ARG A 34 27.14 -5.24 14.64
CA ARG A 34 27.38 -6.31 13.66
C ARG A 34 27.42 -7.67 14.36
N HIS A 35 26.69 -8.63 13.81
CA HIS A 35 26.67 -10.01 14.30
C HIS A 35 27.77 -10.85 13.65
N ALA A 36 27.99 -12.06 14.19
CA ALA A 36 28.94 -13.02 13.61
C ALA A 36 28.47 -13.51 12.23
N ASP A 37 27.15 -13.62 12.03
CA ASP A 37 26.54 -13.77 10.71
C ASP A 37 26.43 -12.36 10.08
N PRO A 38 27.14 -12.10 8.97
CA PRO A 38 27.15 -10.78 8.33
C PRO A 38 25.81 -10.43 7.65
N SER A 39 24.87 -11.37 7.57
CA SER A 39 23.55 -11.15 7.00
C SER A 39 22.67 -10.26 7.87
N TYR A 40 23.08 -9.98 9.12
CA TYR A 40 22.28 -9.27 10.11
C TYR A 40 23.05 -8.16 10.83
N VAL A 41 22.37 -7.03 11.06
CA VAL A 41 22.77 -6.05 12.08
C VAL A 41 21.61 -5.72 12.99
N THR A 42 21.93 -5.44 14.24
CA THR A 42 20.99 -4.79 15.15
C THR A 42 21.30 -3.30 15.20
N LEU A 43 20.30 -2.48 14.95
CA LEU A 43 20.31 -1.05 15.21
C LEU A 43 19.64 -0.79 16.54
N ASN A 44 20.37 -0.13 17.44
CA ASN A 44 19.85 0.27 18.75
C ASN A 44 19.90 1.79 18.84
N ALA A 45 18.74 2.40 19.08
CA ALA A 45 18.62 3.79 19.44
C ALA A 45 18.23 3.89 20.91
N GLU A 46 19.03 4.60 21.70
CA GLU A 46 18.79 4.81 23.13
C GLU A 46 18.72 6.30 23.47
N ALA A 47 18.22 6.59 24.68
CA ALA A 47 18.05 7.95 25.21
C ALA A 47 17.20 8.84 24.28
N LEU A 48 16.16 8.26 23.68
CA LEU A 48 15.25 8.96 22.80
C LEU A 48 14.41 9.98 23.58
N PRO A 49 14.31 11.24 23.12
CA PRO A 49 13.53 12.28 23.80
C PRO A 49 12.04 11.94 23.89
N GLY A 50 11.47 11.97 25.09
CA GLY A 50 10.03 11.76 25.28
C GLY A 50 9.15 12.82 24.59
N GLY A 51 7.88 12.46 24.33
CA GLY A 51 6.91 13.35 23.68
C GLY A 51 7.09 13.50 22.17
N ARG A 52 7.90 12.62 21.56
CA ARG A 52 8.18 12.57 20.13
C ARG A 52 7.96 11.17 19.59
N ASN A 53 7.74 11.11 18.29
CA ASN A 53 7.73 9.87 17.52
C ASN A 53 9.10 9.72 16.86
N HIS A 54 9.76 8.61 17.18
CA HIS A 54 11.04 8.23 16.61
C HIS A 54 10.80 7.19 15.54
N ALA A 55 11.42 7.37 14.38
CA ALA A 55 11.34 6.41 13.29
C ALA A 55 12.75 6.12 12.77
N LEU A 56 13.04 4.83 12.61
CA LEU A 56 14.23 4.37 11.90
C LEU A 56 13.89 4.25 10.42
N TRP A 57 14.74 4.87 9.60
CA TRP A 57 14.65 4.84 8.16
C TRP A 57 15.90 4.19 7.59
N PHE A 58 15.73 3.46 6.49
CA PHE A 58 16.84 2.92 5.72
C PHE A 58 16.80 3.42 4.28
N SER A 59 17.95 3.35 3.62
CA SER A 59 18.13 3.68 2.21
C SER A 59 19.22 2.81 1.62
N GLU A 60 19.05 2.38 0.37
CA GLU A 60 20.07 1.62 -0.38
C GLU A 60 20.92 2.54 -1.27
N ASP A 61 20.45 3.76 -1.54
CA ASP A 61 21.06 4.69 -2.52
C ASP A 61 21.24 6.12 -1.99
N MET A 62 20.90 6.37 -0.73
CA MET A 62 20.80 7.69 -0.07
C MET A 62 19.78 8.67 -0.67
N GLN A 63 19.09 8.29 -1.74
CA GLN A 63 18.09 9.12 -2.41
C GLN A 63 16.69 8.76 -1.92
N HIS A 64 16.41 7.47 -1.80
CA HIS A 64 15.12 6.94 -1.39
C HIS A 64 15.22 6.41 0.03
N TRP A 65 14.39 6.95 0.92
CA TRP A 65 14.37 6.60 2.33
C TRP A 65 13.04 5.95 2.68
N TYR A 66 13.09 4.81 3.35
CA TYR A 66 11.90 4.06 3.74
C TYR A 66 11.88 3.80 5.24
N PRO A 67 10.69 3.82 5.86
CA PRO A 67 10.58 3.50 7.26
C PRO A 67 10.72 1.99 7.49
N ALA A 68 11.40 1.64 8.56
CA ALA A 68 11.64 0.25 8.98
C ALA A 68 11.13 -0.04 10.40
N ALA A 69 11.08 0.97 11.27
CA ALA A 69 10.56 0.83 12.62
C ALA A 69 10.20 2.19 13.21
N SER A 70 9.35 2.21 14.24
CA SER A 70 9.05 3.41 15.02
C SER A 70 8.89 3.09 16.51
N ALA A 71 9.11 4.11 17.35
CA ALA A 71 8.89 4.06 18.78
C ALA A 71 8.48 5.44 19.33
N GLN A 72 7.62 5.42 20.35
CA GLN A 72 7.31 6.58 21.19
C GLN A 72 8.04 6.55 22.55
N GLY A 73 8.78 5.47 22.81
CA GLY A 73 9.53 5.25 24.04
C GLY A 73 10.96 5.79 23.98
N SER A 74 11.71 5.56 25.05
CA SER A 74 13.11 6.02 25.19
C SER A 74 14.13 5.19 24.40
N SER A 75 13.70 4.10 23.77
CA SER A 75 14.57 3.20 23.01
C SER A 75 13.83 2.56 21.83
N LEU A 76 14.61 2.19 20.81
CA LEU A 76 14.17 1.45 19.63
C LEU A 76 15.25 0.42 19.28
N GLU A 77 14.85 -0.84 19.12
CA GLU A 77 15.72 -1.90 18.60
C GLU A 77 15.14 -2.39 17.27
N TYR A 78 16.00 -2.59 16.28
CA TYR A 78 15.64 -3.09 14.97
C TYR A 78 16.68 -4.06 14.44
N LEU A 79 16.25 -5.24 14.00
CA LEU A 79 17.08 -6.22 13.34
C LEU A 79 16.96 -6.06 11.82
N ASP A 80 17.98 -5.50 11.17
CA ASP A 80 18.06 -5.45 9.71
C ASP A 80 18.66 -6.77 9.19
N GLN A 81 17.99 -7.35 8.20
CA GLN A 81 18.42 -8.57 7.50
C GLN A 81 18.81 -8.26 6.05
N GLY A 82 19.20 -7.01 5.81
CA GLY A 82 19.02 -6.28 4.57
C GLY A 82 20.18 -6.29 3.58
N GLY A 83 21.15 -7.20 3.69
CA GLY A 83 22.41 -7.00 2.96
C GLY A 83 23.16 -5.79 3.53
N VAL A 84 23.49 -5.90 4.80
CA VAL A 84 23.96 -4.84 5.72
C VAL A 84 25.03 -3.92 5.16
N ASP A 85 25.94 -4.41 4.32
CA ASP A 85 27.08 -3.64 3.83
C ASP A 85 26.71 -2.63 2.70
N GLU A 86 25.43 -2.56 2.31
CA GLU A 86 24.94 -1.69 1.22
C GLU A 86 23.84 -0.71 1.64
N ARG A 87 23.57 -0.57 2.95
CA ARG A 87 22.46 0.26 3.46
C ARG A 87 22.91 1.41 4.36
N PHE A 88 22.19 2.52 4.24
CA PHE A 88 22.29 3.71 5.08
C PHE A 88 21.10 3.77 6.03
N PHE A 89 21.33 4.22 7.25
CA PHE A 89 20.28 4.35 8.26
C PHE A 89 20.21 5.77 8.81
N ALA A 90 18.99 6.22 9.09
CA ALA A 90 18.72 7.50 9.72
C ALA A 90 17.63 7.35 10.78
N LEU A 91 17.90 7.92 11.95
CA LEU A 91 16.90 8.07 13.00
C LEU A 91 16.27 9.46 12.86
N ARG A 92 14.95 9.52 12.73
CA ARG A 92 14.19 10.77 12.65
C ARG A 92 13.29 10.88 13.87
N SER A 93 13.33 12.05 14.51
CA SER A 93 12.51 12.35 15.69
C SER A 93 11.60 13.53 15.38
N GLN A 94 10.29 13.32 15.45
CA GLN A 94 9.30 14.31 15.06
C GLN A 94 8.24 14.47 16.15
N LEU A 95 7.61 15.64 16.22
CA LEU A 95 6.42 15.78 17.05
C LEU A 95 5.28 14.97 16.41
N PRO A 96 4.38 14.36 17.21
CA PRO A 96 3.18 13.74 16.67
C PRO A 96 2.39 14.71 15.80
N ALA A 97 1.77 14.20 14.74
CA ALA A 97 0.93 15.01 13.87
C ALA A 97 -0.31 15.47 14.63
N GLU A 98 -0.57 16.77 14.62
CA GLU A 98 -1.81 17.34 15.16
C GLU A 98 -2.92 17.24 14.10
N VAL A 99 -3.93 16.42 14.40
CA VAL A 99 -5.11 16.22 13.55
C VAL A 99 -6.34 16.55 14.38
N GLU A 100 -7.20 17.44 13.87
CA GLU A 100 -8.42 17.81 14.57
C GLU A 100 -9.37 16.59 14.68
N PRO A 101 -9.88 16.29 15.89
CA PRO A 101 -10.86 15.22 16.06
C PRO A 101 -12.09 15.42 15.18
N SER A 102 -12.61 14.35 14.61
CA SER A 102 -13.84 14.34 13.79
C SER A 102 -14.54 12.99 13.93
N GLU A 103 -15.85 12.95 13.67
CA GLU A 103 -16.61 11.70 13.55
C GLU A 103 -16.26 10.91 12.28
N ASP A 104 -15.56 11.56 11.33
CA ASP A 104 -15.18 10.96 10.05
C ASP A 104 -13.85 10.20 10.07
N TRP A 105 -13.14 10.17 11.20
CA TRP A 105 -11.91 9.39 11.34
C TRP A 105 -11.64 8.96 12.78
N LYS A 106 -10.80 7.94 12.92
CA LYS A 106 -10.24 7.50 14.21
C LYS A 106 -8.95 6.72 14.02
N ASP A 107 -8.25 6.43 15.11
CA ASP A 107 -6.95 5.75 15.11
C ASP A 107 -6.98 4.27 15.51
N GLN A 108 -8.15 3.76 15.91
CA GLN A 108 -8.39 2.32 16.10
C GLN A 108 -9.75 1.92 15.57
N VAL A 109 -9.85 0.70 15.03
CA VAL A 109 -11.11 0.11 14.54
C VAL A 109 -11.37 -1.22 15.21
N THR A 110 -12.64 -1.58 15.37
CA THR A 110 -13.03 -2.89 15.89
C THR A 110 -13.46 -3.83 14.77
N LEU A 111 -12.79 -4.97 14.64
CA LEU A 111 -13.10 -5.94 13.59
C LEU A 111 -14.56 -6.45 13.73
N ASP A 112 -15.27 -6.62 12.62
CA ASP A 112 -16.72 -6.98 12.50
C ASP A 112 -17.73 -5.89 12.97
N GLU A 113 -17.46 -5.17 14.06
CA GLU A 113 -18.49 -4.32 14.71
C GLU A 113 -18.35 -2.81 14.43
N ASP A 114 -17.30 -2.39 13.75
CA ASP A 114 -17.03 -0.97 13.52
C ASP A 114 -18.08 -0.26 12.64
N PRO A 115 -18.55 0.95 13.01
CA PRO A 115 -19.42 1.73 12.13
C PRO A 115 -18.77 2.15 10.80
N PHE A 116 -17.44 2.14 10.69
CA PHE A 116 -16.72 2.55 9.48
C PHE A 116 -16.68 1.46 8.41
N TRP A 117 -17.04 0.21 8.72
CA TRP A 117 -17.11 -0.86 7.74
C TRP A 117 -18.08 -0.49 6.60
N VAL A 118 -17.56 -0.52 5.38
CA VAL A 118 -18.33 -0.42 4.14
C VAL A 118 -18.33 -1.79 3.49
N SER A 119 -19.50 -2.25 3.06
CA SER A 119 -19.62 -3.46 2.23
C SER A 119 -20.20 -3.10 0.86
N PHE A 120 -19.90 -3.93 -0.13
CA PHE A 120 -20.50 -3.79 -1.46
C PHE A 120 -21.78 -4.63 -1.55
N LYS A 121 -22.92 -3.93 -1.43
CA LYS A 121 -24.24 -4.50 -1.72
C LYS A 121 -24.58 -4.29 -3.18
N ALA A 122 -24.38 -5.33 -4.00
CA ALA A 122 -24.70 -5.31 -5.43
C ALA A 122 -26.16 -4.91 -5.71
N THR A 123 -27.07 -5.15 -4.77
CA THR A 123 -28.52 -5.01 -4.95
C THR A 123 -29.09 -3.67 -4.48
N ASP A 124 -28.31 -2.81 -3.81
CA ASP A 124 -28.85 -1.62 -3.14
C ASP A 124 -29.25 -0.49 -4.12
N GLN A 125 -28.97 -0.62 -5.42
CA GLN A 125 -29.17 0.46 -6.41
C GLN A 125 -29.77 0.03 -7.76
N ASP A 126 -29.91 -1.28 -8.05
CA ASP A 126 -30.37 -1.73 -9.39
C ASP A 126 -31.71 -2.48 -9.33
N PRO A 127 -32.80 -1.91 -9.89
CA PRO A 127 -34.12 -2.55 -9.98
C PRO A 127 -34.13 -3.88 -10.75
N PHE A 128 -33.08 -4.19 -11.51
CA PHE A 128 -32.98 -5.37 -12.37
C PHE A 128 -32.23 -6.55 -11.71
N LEU A 129 -31.63 -6.39 -10.52
CA LEU A 129 -30.76 -7.39 -9.89
C LEU A 129 -31.42 -8.29 -8.83
N GLY A 130 -32.76 -8.25 -8.71
CA GLY A 130 -33.50 -9.10 -7.78
C GLY A 130 -33.34 -8.69 -6.30
N PRO A 131 -33.96 -9.43 -5.36
CA PRO A 131 -33.95 -9.08 -3.95
C PRO A 131 -32.55 -9.18 -3.32
N PRO A 132 -32.24 -8.35 -2.31
CA PRO A 132 -31.00 -8.48 -1.53
C PRO A 132 -30.81 -9.87 -0.95
N THR A 133 -29.57 -10.34 -0.88
CA THR A 133 -29.21 -11.58 -0.17
C THR A 133 -28.73 -11.27 1.24
N ASP A 134 -29.06 -12.13 2.20
CA ASP A 134 -28.67 -12.01 3.62
C ASP A 134 -27.21 -12.46 3.91
N GLU A 135 -26.40 -12.71 2.87
CA GLU A 135 -25.00 -13.11 3.05
C GLU A 135 -24.15 -11.95 3.58
N LYS A 136 -23.37 -12.19 4.65
CA LYS A 136 -22.42 -11.21 5.16
C LYS A 136 -21.27 -11.05 4.15
N GLU A 137 -21.24 -9.89 3.51
CA GLU A 137 -20.29 -9.49 2.49
C GLU A 137 -18.90 -9.18 3.07
N THR A 138 -17.87 -9.27 2.21
CA THR A 138 -16.55 -8.71 2.54
C THR A 138 -16.68 -7.21 2.72
N ALA A 139 -16.24 -6.72 3.87
CA ALA A 139 -16.25 -5.30 4.20
C ALA A 139 -14.83 -4.74 4.19
N TRP A 140 -14.72 -3.42 4.03
CA TRP A 140 -13.44 -2.72 4.11
C TRP A 140 -13.53 -1.41 4.90
N ILE A 141 -12.39 -0.99 5.43
CA ILE A 141 -12.12 0.34 5.97
C ILE A 141 -10.84 0.86 5.34
N LYS A 142 -10.90 2.06 4.76
CA LYS A 142 -9.74 2.75 4.20
C LYS A 142 -8.93 3.40 5.31
N PHE A 143 -7.62 3.46 5.16
CA PHE A 143 -6.75 4.18 6.09
C PHE A 143 -5.64 4.97 5.39
N SER A 144 -5.02 5.86 6.15
CA SER A 144 -3.81 6.56 5.74
C SER A 144 -2.79 6.59 6.89
N ILE A 145 -1.51 6.58 6.57
CA ILE A 145 -0.40 6.70 7.52
C ILE A 145 0.46 7.87 7.07
N LEU A 146 0.70 8.85 7.93
CA LEU A 146 1.51 10.02 7.59
C LEU A 146 3.00 9.67 7.64
N MET A 147 3.76 10.07 6.63
CA MET A 147 5.21 9.82 6.62
C MET A 147 5.97 10.64 7.67
N GLU A 148 5.37 11.74 8.16
CA GLU A 148 5.88 12.52 9.30
C GLU A 148 5.46 11.94 10.67
N ASP A 149 4.45 11.08 10.71
CA ASP A 149 3.97 10.46 11.94
C ASP A 149 3.63 8.98 11.73
N LEU A 150 4.67 8.16 11.94
CA LEU A 150 4.62 6.71 11.83
C LEU A 150 4.23 6.02 13.14
N SER A 151 3.49 6.73 14.01
CA SER A 151 2.94 6.16 15.25
C SER A 151 1.43 5.94 15.19
N ARG A 152 0.76 6.42 14.14
CA ARG A 152 -0.69 6.42 14.03
C ARG A 152 -1.16 5.97 12.66
N VAL A 153 -2.29 5.28 12.66
CA VAL A 153 -3.06 4.93 11.48
C VAL A 153 -4.35 5.73 11.52
N TYR A 154 -4.72 6.38 10.43
CA TYR A 154 -5.93 7.18 10.35
C TYR A 154 -6.97 6.41 9.54
N PHE A 155 -7.90 5.74 10.21
CA PHE A 155 -9.01 5.04 9.58
C PHE A 155 -10.10 6.04 9.22
N GLN A 156 -10.55 6.03 7.96
CA GLN A 156 -11.57 6.96 7.47
C GLN A 156 -12.97 6.34 7.52
N ASN A 157 -13.96 7.16 7.81
CA ASN A 157 -15.37 6.81 7.67
C ASN A 157 -15.74 6.72 6.18
N GLY A 158 -15.63 5.51 5.61
CA GLY A 158 -15.88 5.27 4.19
C GLY A 158 -17.32 5.55 3.72
N LYS A 159 -18.29 5.64 4.65
CA LYS A 159 -19.69 5.98 4.34
C LYS A 159 -19.86 7.47 4.06
N ALA A 160 -19.10 8.31 4.78
CA ALA A 160 -19.10 9.75 4.58
C ALA A 160 -18.10 10.18 3.49
N LEU A 161 -16.93 9.52 3.45
CA LEU A 161 -15.81 9.86 2.57
C LEU A 161 -15.30 8.61 1.87
N PRO A 162 -15.85 8.27 0.68
CA PRO A 162 -15.51 7.03 -0.02
C PRO A 162 -14.08 6.97 -0.57
N PHE A 163 -13.45 8.13 -0.83
CA PHE A 163 -12.12 8.23 -1.45
C PHE A 163 -11.06 8.71 -0.45
N HIS A 164 -9.81 8.26 -0.64
CA HIS A 164 -8.68 8.74 0.17
C HIS A 164 -8.44 10.24 -0.04
N TYR A 165 -8.65 10.74 -1.26
CA TYR A 165 -8.49 12.15 -1.60
C TYR A 165 -9.36 13.06 -0.72
N ASP A 166 -10.68 12.81 -0.67
CA ASP A 166 -11.61 13.65 0.09
C ASP A 166 -11.31 13.62 1.59
N PHE A 167 -10.90 12.46 2.09
CA PHE A 167 -10.49 12.30 3.49
C PHE A 167 -9.19 13.05 3.80
N GLY A 168 -8.13 12.76 3.04
CA GLY A 168 -6.80 13.30 3.29
C GLY A 168 -6.73 14.81 3.11
N THR A 169 -7.36 15.35 2.06
CA THR A 169 -7.38 16.81 1.80
C THR A 169 -8.24 17.59 2.79
N ARG A 170 -9.15 16.92 3.51
CA ARG A 170 -9.98 17.56 4.53
C ARG A 170 -9.32 17.55 5.91
N TYR A 171 -8.76 16.42 6.31
CA TYR A 171 -8.36 16.20 7.71
C TYR A 171 -6.86 16.06 7.93
N LEU A 172 -6.13 15.48 6.98
CA LEU A 172 -4.75 15.08 7.23
C LEU A 172 -3.76 16.24 7.00
N PRO A 173 -2.88 16.54 7.96
CA PRO A 173 -1.84 17.53 7.76
C PRO A 173 -0.93 17.10 6.60
N ARG A 174 -0.34 18.08 5.92
CA ARG A 174 0.45 17.94 4.67
C ARG A 174 -0.32 17.49 3.43
N LEU A 175 -1.50 16.91 3.58
CA LEU A 175 -2.40 16.57 2.48
C LEU A 175 -3.53 17.58 2.33
N LYS A 176 -3.80 18.37 3.37
CA LYS A 176 -4.86 19.37 3.40
C LYS A 176 -4.79 20.32 2.19
N ASP A 177 -5.96 20.55 1.57
CA ASP A 177 -6.16 21.47 0.45
C ASP A 177 -5.34 21.19 -0.82
N LEU A 178 -4.65 20.03 -0.92
CA LEU A 178 -3.96 19.64 -2.14
C LEU A 178 -4.96 19.40 -3.28
N SER A 179 -4.57 19.73 -4.51
CA SER A 179 -5.29 19.27 -5.70
C SER A 179 -5.15 17.76 -5.89
N TYR A 180 -6.02 17.15 -6.70
CA TYR A 180 -5.92 15.71 -7.03
C TYR A 180 -4.53 15.31 -7.51
N LEU A 181 -3.94 16.09 -8.43
CA LEU A 181 -2.61 15.80 -8.96
C LEU A 181 -1.52 15.87 -7.88
N GLU A 182 -1.59 16.85 -6.98
CA GLU A 182 -0.63 16.98 -5.88
C GLU A 182 -0.82 15.90 -4.81
N PHE A 183 -2.06 15.50 -4.57
CA PHE A 183 -2.39 14.40 -3.69
C PHE A 183 -1.81 13.10 -4.23
N ASP A 184 -2.11 12.76 -5.49
CA ASP A 184 -1.60 11.56 -6.15
C ASP A 184 -0.08 11.53 -6.17
N ALA A 185 0.56 12.65 -6.54
CA ALA A 185 2.01 12.80 -6.47
C ALA A 185 2.57 12.54 -5.06
N GLY A 186 1.86 13.01 -4.02
CA GLY A 186 2.26 12.87 -2.63
C GLY A 186 1.88 11.55 -1.96
N THR A 187 1.05 10.70 -2.58
CA THR A 187 0.59 9.46 -1.94
C THR A 187 0.85 8.20 -2.75
N LEU A 188 0.81 8.29 -4.08
CA LEU A 188 0.99 7.15 -4.97
C LEU A 188 2.44 6.95 -5.38
N TYR A 189 3.26 8.00 -5.40
CA TYR A 189 4.66 7.92 -5.80
C TYR A 189 5.61 8.09 -4.62
N ARG A 190 6.77 7.45 -4.72
CA ARG A 190 7.82 7.40 -3.70
C ARG A 190 8.51 8.74 -3.49
N SER A 191 8.74 9.47 -4.58
CA SER A 191 9.45 10.75 -4.52
C SER A 191 8.59 11.82 -3.84
N GLY A 192 9.03 12.29 -2.67
CA GLY A 192 8.28 13.29 -1.91
C GLY A 192 7.01 12.75 -1.24
N GLN A 193 6.91 11.43 -1.04
CA GLN A 193 5.74 10.79 -0.45
C GLN A 193 5.42 11.37 0.94
N LYS A 194 4.17 11.78 1.11
CA LYS A 194 3.61 12.44 2.30
C LYS A 194 2.81 11.47 3.16
N ALA A 195 2.17 10.48 2.55
CA ALA A 195 1.40 9.46 3.26
C ALA A 195 1.37 8.14 2.49
N ILE A 196 1.19 7.05 3.22
CA ILE A 196 0.85 5.73 2.70
C ILE A 196 -0.66 5.56 2.76
N LEU A 197 -1.26 5.07 1.68
CA LEU A 197 -2.68 4.74 1.61
C LEU A 197 -2.87 3.24 1.69
N GLY A 198 -4.02 2.82 2.21
CA GLY A 198 -4.33 1.40 2.31
C GLY A 198 -5.76 1.11 2.72
N SER A 199 -6.05 -0.18 2.86
CA SER A 199 -7.34 -0.65 3.35
C SER A 199 -7.17 -1.89 4.21
N VAL A 200 -8.00 -1.99 5.24
CA VAL A 200 -8.26 -3.23 5.96
C VAL A 200 -9.52 -3.83 5.36
N PHE A 201 -9.47 -5.12 5.05
CA PHE A 201 -10.62 -5.90 4.64
C PHE A 201 -10.94 -6.93 5.70
N TYR A 202 -12.22 -7.31 5.80
CA TYR A 202 -12.67 -8.34 6.71
C TYR A 202 -13.71 -9.24 6.04
N SER A 203 -13.50 -10.55 6.18
CA SER A 203 -14.48 -11.56 5.87
C SER A 203 -14.94 -12.25 7.16
N SER A 204 -16.13 -11.90 7.63
CA SER A 204 -16.75 -12.54 8.78
C SER A 204 -17.01 -14.03 8.56
N LYS A 205 -17.26 -14.42 7.31
CA LYS A 205 -17.50 -15.82 6.92
C LYS A 205 -16.26 -16.68 7.15
N HIS A 206 -15.09 -16.17 6.75
CA HIS A 206 -13.83 -16.90 6.86
C HIS A 206 -13.11 -16.68 8.19
N GLN A 207 -13.54 -15.69 8.98
CA GLN A 207 -12.80 -15.22 10.17
C GLN A 207 -11.38 -14.75 9.77
N GLU A 208 -11.32 -13.95 8.71
CA GLU A 208 -10.06 -13.49 8.15
C GLU A 208 -10.11 -11.99 7.90
N TYR A 209 -8.98 -11.33 8.10
CA TYR A 209 -8.77 -9.94 7.68
C TYR A 209 -7.54 -9.84 6.81
N ALA A 210 -7.52 -8.82 5.95
CA ALA A 210 -6.37 -8.53 5.12
C ALA A 210 -6.03 -7.05 5.15
N ILE A 211 -4.75 -6.72 5.10
CA ILE A 211 -4.25 -5.36 4.98
C ILE A 211 -3.66 -5.20 3.59
N GLN A 212 -4.01 -4.11 2.91
CA GLN A 212 -3.52 -3.75 1.59
C GLN A 212 -2.92 -2.35 1.64
N PHE A 213 -1.81 -2.14 0.92
CA PHE A 213 -1.21 -0.83 0.68
C PHE A 213 -1.38 -0.46 -0.79
N VAL A 214 -1.61 0.82 -1.06
CA VAL A 214 -1.85 1.37 -2.40
C VAL A 214 -0.75 2.35 -2.77
N GLY A 215 -0.22 2.21 -3.97
CA GLY A 215 0.78 3.11 -4.55
C GLY A 215 1.24 2.61 -5.92
N GLN A 216 1.80 3.52 -6.72
CA GLN A 216 2.39 3.24 -8.04
C GLN A 216 3.80 2.65 -7.92
N ASP A 217 4.55 3.05 -6.91
CA ASP A 217 5.87 2.51 -6.63
C ASP A 217 5.79 1.36 -5.61
N ALA A 218 6.44 0.23 -5.90
CA ALA A 218 6.53 -0.88 -4.97
C ALA A 218 7.27 -0.47 -3.68
N LEU A 219 6.69 -0.84 -2.53
CA LEU A 219 7.29 -0.68 -1.21
C LEU A 219 8.28 -1.82 -0.94
N PRO A 220 9.45 -1.54 -0.34
CA PRO A 220 10.33 -2.59 0.15
C PRO A 220 9.65 -3.49 1.18
N ALA A 221 10.00 -4.79 1.20
CA ALA A 221 9.37 -5.76 2.08
C ALA A 221 9.53 -5.43 3.57
N GLU A 222 10.66 -4.85 3.97
CA GLU A 222 10.92 -4.39 5.34
C GLU A 222 9.94 -3.27 5.74
N THR A 223 9.63 -2.37 4.80
CA THR A 223 8.66 -1.30 5.00
C THR A 223 7.23 -1.84 5.03
N VAL A 224 6.89 -2.77 4.14
CA VAL A 224 5.60 -3.48 4.19
C VAL A 224 5.43 -4.17 5.54
N ALA A 225 6.45 -4.87 6.04
CA ALA A 225 6.39 -5.55 7.32
C ALA A 225 6.15 -4.59 8.49
N PHE A 226 6.88 -3.48 8.53
CA PHE A 226 6.69 -2.45 9.53
C PHE A 226 5.27 -1.86 9.50
N LEU A 227 4.82 -1.43 8.33
CA LEU A 227 3.51 -0.79 8.17
C LEU A 227 2.36 -1.79 8.43
N TYR A 228 2.54 -3.05 8.04
CA TYR A 228 1.57 -4.11 8.30
C TYR A 228 1.33 -4.26 9.80
N HIS A 229 2.39 -4.37 10.59
CA HIS A 229 2.29 -4.51 12.05
C HIS A 229 1.76 -3.25 12.72
N LEU A 230 2.08 -2.05 12.20
CA LEU A 230 1.49 -0.80 12.67
C LEU A 230 -0.03 -0.77 12.48
N VAL A 231 -0.51 -1.19 11.31
CA VAL A 231 -1.96 -1.29 11.02
C VAL A 231 -2.59 -2.40 11.85
N ASP A 232 -1.97 -3.57 11.90
CA ASP A 232 -2.50 -4.71 12.64
C ASP A 232 -2.68 -4.43 14.14
N ALA A 233 -1.72 -3.74 14.76
CA ALA A 233 -1.79 -3.30 16.15
C ALA A 233 -2.90 -2.26 16.40
N SER A 234 -3.35 -1.57 15.34
CA SER A 234 -4.43 -0.57 15.41
C SER A 234 -5.82 -1.18 15.18
N ILE A 235 -5.91 -2.50 14.99
CA ILE A 235 -7.16 -3.24 14.87
C ILE A 235 -7.46 -3.96 16.19
N VAL A 236 -8.58 -3.61 16.81
CA VAL A 236 -9.15 -4.33 17.96
C VAL A 236 -9.84 -5.59 17.44
N LYS A 237 -9.31 -6.75 17.83
CA LYS A 237 -9.74 -8.07 17.34
C LYS A 237 -10.69 -8.74 18.36
N PRO A 238 -11.77 -9.43 17.91
CA PRO A 238 -12.69 -10.12 18.81
C PRO A 238 -12.06 -11.36 19.44
N GLU A 239 -12.34 -11.60 20.71
CA GLU A 239 -11.91 -12.82 21.41
C GLU A 239 -12.96 -13.95 21.29
N PRO A 240 -12.55 -15.23 21.18
CA PRO A 240 -11.17 -15.72 21.17
C PRO A 240 -10.51 -15.63 19.78
N LEU A 241 -9.23 -15.23 19.74
CA LEU A 241 -8.45 -15.11 18.49
C LEU A 241 -8.11 -16.44 17.79
N THR A 242 -8.56 -17.58 18.32
CA THR A 242 -8.08 -18.92 17.92
C THR A 242 -8.39 -19.29 16.47
N GLN A 243 -9.31 -18.58 15.81
CA GLN A 243 -9.67 -18.80 14.41
C GLN A 243 -9.35 -17.61 13.51
N LEU A 244 -8.98 -16.45 14.07
CA LEU A 244 -8.78 -15.24 13.29
C LEU A 244 -7.42 -15.28 12.59
N LYS A 245 -7.40 -15.04 11.27
CA LYS A 245 -6.16 -14.97 10.49
C LYS A 245 -6.00 -13.62 9.78
N GLY A 246 -4.80 -13.05 9.88
CA GLY A 246 -4.39 -11.83 9.19
C GLY A 246 -3.56 -12.14 7.96
N PHE A 247 -3.74 -11.34 6.91
CA PHE A 247 -2.98 -11.45 5.67
C PHE A 247 -2.53 -10.10 5.14
N TYR A 248 -1.39 -10.07 4.46
CA TYR A 248 -1.06 -8.99 3.54
C TYR A 248 -1.61 -9.32 2.15
N MET A 249 -2.40 -8.41 1.57
CA MET A 249 -2.99 -8.55 0.24
C MET A 249 -2.44 -7.43 -0.67
N PRO A 250 -1.34 -7.68 -1.41
CA PRO A 250 -0.75 -6.66 -2.27
C PRO A 250 -1.69 -6.22 -3.39
N THR A 251 -1.67 -4.94 -3.77
CA THR A 251 -2.20 -4.49 -5.06
C THR A 251 -1.31 -4.96 -6.20
N TYR A 252 -1.74 -4.75 -7.45
CA TYR A 252 -0.98 -5.10 -8.64
C TYR A 252 0.48 -4.62 -8.56
N GLU A 253 0.70 -3.34 -8.25
CA GLU A 253 2.02 -2.71 -8.19
C GLU A 253 2.88 -3.33 -7.08
N GLN A 254 2.24 -3.77 -6.00
CA GLN A 254 2.90 -4.36 -4.84
C GLN A 254 3.09 -5.88 -4.95
N SER A 255 2.58 -6.52 -6.02
CA SER A 255 2.50 -7.99 -6.15
C SER A 255 3.75 -8.65 -6.73
N HIS A 256 4.65 -7.86 -7.34
CA HIS A 256 5.88 -8.32 -7.97
C HIS A 256 6.99 -8.58 -6.93
N LEU A 257 6.71 -9.46 -5.97
CA LEU A 257 7.61 -9.79 -4.86
C LEU A 257 8.68 -10.80 -5.32
N ASP A 258 9.95 -10.44 -5.17
CA ASP A 258 11.06 -11.36 -5.40
C ASP A 258 11.24 -12.36 -4.23
N PRO A 259 12.05 -13.42 -4.38
CA PRO A 259 12.24 -14.41 -3.31
C PRO A 259 12.77 -13.83 -1.98
N ARG A 260 13.51 -12.73 -2.02
CA ARG A 260 14.03 -12.07 -0.83
C ARG A 260 12.90 -11.35 -0.10
N ALA A 261 12.06 -10.61 -0.82
CA ALA A 261 10.88 -9.96 -0.28
C ALA A 261 9.93 -10.98 0.38
N LEU A 262 9.68 -12.11 -0.28
CA LEU A 262 8.88 -13.21 0.29
C LEU A 262 9.46 -13.74 1.60
N HIS A 263 10.78 -13.97 1.64
CA HIS A 263 11.46 -14.40 2.85
C HIS A 263 11.34 -13.37 3.98
N THR A 264 11.55 -12.08 3.68
CA THR A 264 11.41 -10.98 4.64
C THR A 264 10.02 -10.93 5.26
N LEU A 265 8.96 -11.03 4.45
CA LEU A 265 7.59 -11.03 4.94
C LEU A 265 7.28 -12.27 5.79
N GLN A 266 7.79 -13.45 5.40
CA GLN A 266 7.62 -14.67 6.18
C GLN A 266 8.30 -14.58 7.55
N GLN A 267 9.52 -14.02 7.63
CA GLN A 267 10.21 -13.81 8.91
C GLN A 267 9.48 -12.81 9.82
N ALA A 268 8.73 -11.89 9.23
CA ALA A 268 7.87 -10.95 9.95
C ALA A 268 6.51 -11.55 10.36
N ASP A 269 6.29 -12.86 10.18
CA ASP A 269 5.01 -13.55 10.44
C ASP A 269 3.84 -13.02 9.59
N ILE A 270 4.13 -12.63 8.35
CA ILE A 270 3.14 -12.09 7.41
C ILE A 270 2.84 -13.12 6.33
N SER A 271 1.59 -13.58 6.30
CA SER A 271 1.07 -14.45 5.24
C SER A 271 0.48 -13.63 4.10
N LEU A 272 0.73 -14.05 2.86
CA LEU A 272 0.15 -13.41 1.68
C LEU A 272 -1.27 -13.93 1.38
N ALA A 273 -2.11 -13.03 0.88
CA ALA A 273 -3.39 -13.34 0.26
C ALA A 273 -3.50 -12.63 -1.09
N SER A 274 -4.46 -13.07 -1.91
CA SER A 274 -4.89 -12.37 -3.11
C SER A 274 -6.38 -12.07 -3.03
N PRO A 275 -6.92 -11.18 -3.87
CA PRO A 275 -8.37 -10.92 -3.94
C PRO A 275 -9.20 -12.20 -4.13
N LEU A 276 -8.63 -13.23 -4.78
CA LEU A 276 -9.25 -14.56 -4.96
C LEU A 276 -9.54 -15.28 -3.64
N ARG A 277 -8.89 -14.90 -2.53
CA ARG A 277 -8.98 -15.64 -1.25
C ARG A 277 -10.41 -15.78 -0.74
N TRP A 278 -11.23 -14.77 -0.98
CA TRP A 278 -12.64 -14.73 -0.55
C TRP A 278 -13.62 -14.78 -1.73
N GLU A 279 -13.12 -14.85 -2.97
CA GLU A 279 -13.97 -15.07 -4.13
C GLU A 279 -14.37 -16.54 -4.20
N SER A 280 -15.64 -16.81 -4.50
CA SER A 280 -15.98 -18.12 -5.06
C SER A 280 -15.17 -18.33 -6.33
N PRO A 281 -14.77 -19.57 -6.64
CA PRO A 281 -14.23 -19.87 -7.96
C PRO A 281 -15.17 -19.35 -9.04
N GLY A 282 -14.69 -18.44 -9.88
CA GLY A 282 -15.48 -17.89 -10.97
C GLY A 282 -15.27 -16.40 -11.18
N ASP A 283 -16.18 -15.84 -11.97
CA ASP A 283 -16.10 -14.48 -12.44
C ASP A 283 -16.62 -13.46 -11.44
N ALA A 284 -16.09 -12.25 -11.51
CA ALA A 284 -16.45 -11.16 -10.61
C ALA A 284 -16.98 -9.94 -11.38
N VAL A 285 -18.18 -9.45 -11.03
CA VAL A 285 -18.68 -8.15 -11.49
C VAL A 285 -18.38 -7.11 -10.43
N TYR A 286 -17.56 -6.12 -10.78
CA TYR A 286 -17.23 -5.01 -9.90
C TYR A 286 -18.15 -3.81 -10.14
N ALA A 287 -18.60 -3.57 -11.37
CA ALA A 287 -19.57 -2.52 -11.69
C ALA A 287 -20.58 -3.01 -12.73
N PHE A 288 -21.87 -2.79 -12.43
CA PHE A 288 -22.94 -3.08 -13.37
C PHE A 288 -23.06 -2.00 -14.43
N GLY A 289 -23.44 -2.40 -15.64
CA GLY A 289 -23.70 -1.49 -16.74
C GLY A 289 -23.76 -2.23 -18.07
N TRP A 290 -23.78 -1.44 -19.14
CA TRP A 290 -23.59 -1.95 -20.48
C TRP A 290 -22.83 -0.93 -21.31
N ALA A 291 -22.06 -1.43 -22.26
CA ALA A 291 -21.31 -0.61 -23.19
C ALA A 291 -21.18 -1.34 -24.53
N MET A 292 -21.01 -0.57 -25.59
CA MET A 292 -20.60 -1.09 -26.88
C MET A 292 -19.38 -0.31 -27.33
N GLY A 293 -18.33 -1.03 -27.73
CA GLY A 293 -17.05 -0.43 -28.04
C GLY A 293 -16.11 -1.42 -28.72
N ARG A 294 -15.00 -0.90 -29.23
CA ARG A 294 -13.90 -1.73 -29.74
C ARG A 294 -13.21 -2.41 -28.56
N LEU A 295 -12.99 -3.72 -28.64
CA LEU A 295 -12.18 -4.45 -27.66
C LEU A 295 -10.71 -4.09 -27.89
N THR A 296 -10.05 -3.54 -26.87
CA THR A 296 -8.64 -3.17 -26.96
C THR A 296 -7.89 -3.81 -25.81
N TYR A 297 -7.03 -4.78 -26.14
CA TYR A 297 -6.14 -5.37 -25.16
C TYR A 297 -4.94 -4.46 -24.93
N VAL A 298 -4.68 -4.13 -23.68
CA VAL A 298 -3.48 -3.43 -23.24
C VAL A 298 -3.00 -4.10 -21.96
N HIS A 299 -1.70 -4.38 -21.88
CA HIS A 299 -1.09 -4.89 -20.65
C HIS A 299 -1.15 -3.80 -19.56
N ALA A 300 -1.33 -4.18 -18.30
CA ALA A 300 -1.64 -3.26 -17.21
C ALA A 300 -0.61 -2.11 -17.08
N ASP A 301 0.68 -2.38 -17.26
CA ASP A 301 1.77 -1.40 -17.21
C ASP A 301 1.88 -0.46 -18.43
N GLN A 302 1.09 -0.71 -19.48
CA GLN A 302 1.11 0.02 -20.75
C GLN A 302 -0.14 0.88 -20.97
N ILE A 303 -1.15 0.78 -20.10
CA ILE A 303 -2.44 1.45 -20.24
C ILE A 303 -2.29 2.96 -20.47
N ASP A 304 -1.49 3.64 -19.66
CA ASP A 304 -1.29 5.10 -19.77
C ASP A 304 -0.58 5.50 -21.07
N GLN A 305 0.35 4.68 -21.53
CA GLN A 305 1.06 4.94 -22.79
C GLN A 305 0.12 4.74 -23.98
N ALA A 306 -0.60 3.61 -24.02
CA ALA A 306 -1.56 3.30 -25.08
C ALA A 306 -2.69 4.34 -25.16
N TYR A 307 -3.13 4.90 -24.02
CA TYR A 307 -4.12 5.96 -24.01
C TYR A 307 -3.58 7.28 -24.58
N ARG A 308 -2.35 7.66 -24.22
CA ARG A 308 -1.69 8.88 -24.73
C ARG A 308 -1.41 8.80 -26.23
N ASP A 309 -1.05 7.62 -26.72
CA ASP A 309 -0.78 7.37 -28.14
C ASP A 309 -2.07 7.22 -28.97
N GLY A 310 -3.24 7.17 -28.31
CA GLY A 310 -4.55 7.04 -28.95
C GLY A 310 -4.86 5.62 -29.45
N GLU A 311 -4.06 4.65 -29.04
CA GLU A 311 -4.27 3.22 -29.29
C GLU A 311 -5.48 2.73 -28.49
N LEU A 312 -5.54 3.11 -27.20
CA LEU A 312 -6.70 2.97 -26.31
C LEU A 312 -7.50 4.29 -26.27
N LYS A 313 -8.82 4.21 -26.41
CA LYS A 313 -9.70 5.39 -26.43
C LYS A 313 -10.77 5.32 -25.36
N ALA A 314 -11.33 6.47 -25.00
CA ALA A 314 -12.44 6.56 -24.05
C ALA A 314 -13.72 5.81 -24.49
N THR A 315 -13.84 5.47 -25.77
CA THR A 315 -14.95 4.71 -26.35
C THR A 315 -14.69 3.20 -26.42
N ASP A 316 -13.50 2.76 -26.05
CA ASP A 316 -13.10 1.36 -26.15
C ASP A 316 -13.50 0.59 -24.88
N ILE A 317 -13.65 -0.72 -25.05
CA ILE A 317 -13.71 -1.67 -23.93
C ILE A 317 -12.29 -2.16 -23.71
N LEU A 318 -11.71 -1.80 -22.57
CA LEU A 318 -10.36 -2.21 -22.19
C LEU A 318 -10.38 -3.66 -21.74
N LEU A 319 -9.52 -4.48 -22.34
CA LEU A 319 -9.15 -5.80 -21.87
C LEU A 319 -7.74 -5.74 -21.29
N THR A 320 -7.54 -6.17 -20.06
CA THR A 320 -6.22 -6.10 -19.40
C THR A 320 -5.94 -7.35 -18.57
N ASP A 321 -4.67 -7.69 -18.41
CA ASP A 321 -4.21 -8.82 -17.61
C ASP A 321 -4.37 -8.58 -16.10
N ALA A 322 -4.30 -7.32 -15.67
CA ALA A 322 -4.53 -6.90 -14.28
C ALA A 322 -5.08 -5.46 -14.19
N VAL A 323 -5.50 -5.06 -12.99
CA VAL A 323 -6.07 -3.74 -12.70
C VAL A 323 -5.03 -2.92 -11.94
N PRO A 324 -4.38 -1.93 -12.58
CA PRO A 324 -3.47 -1.02 -11.88
C PRO A 324 -4.25 -0.05 -10.97
N ALA A 325 -3.52 0.72 -10.18
CA ALA A 325 -4.07 1.69 -9.23
C ALA A 325 -4.99 2.72 -9.92
N GLU A 326 -4.63 3.14 -11.13
CA GLU A 326 -5.39 4.09 -11.95
C GLU A 326 -5.62 3.53 -13.35
N VAL A 327 -6.82 3.77 -13.88
CA VAL A 327 -7.19 3.42 -15.26
C VAL A 327 -7.85 4.66 -15.88
N PRO A 328 -7.40 5.11 -17.08
CA PRO A 328 -8.02 6.24 -17.75
C PRO A 328 -9.47 5.92 -18.13
N ARG A 329 -10.25 6.96 -18.40
CA ARG A 329 -11.66 6.78 -18.76
C ARG A 329 -11.79 5.93 -20.03
N VAL A 330 -12.57 4.84 -19.94
CA VAL A 330 -12.92 3.89 -21.01
C VAL A 330 -14.44 3.62 -21.01
N ALA A 331 -14.96 2.93 -22.02
CA ALA A 331 -16.39 2.61 -22.11
C ALA A 331 -16.78 1.36 -21.32
N GLY A 332 -15.84 0.44 -21.08
CA GLY A 332 -16.01 -0.79 -20.31
C GLY A 332 -14.66 -1.38 -19.93
N LEU A 333 -14.62 -2.22 -18.91
CA LEU A 333 -13.40 -2.86 -18.43
C LEU A 333 -13.61 -4.37 -18.23
N ILE A 334 -12.71 -5.17 -18.81
CA ILE A 334 -12.58 -6.61 -18.60
C ILE A 334 -11.17 -6.90 -18.13
N THR A 335 -11.01 -7.66 -17.06
CA THR A 335 -9.69 -8.07 -16.54
C THR A 335 -9.57 -9.58 -16.37
N PHE A 336 -8.35 -10.11 -16.51
CA PHE A 336 -8.04 -11.52 -16.26
C PHE A 336 -7.59 -11.83 -14.84
N SER A 337 -7.23 -10.81 -14.07
CA SER A 337 -6.85 -10.94 -12.66
C SER A 337 -7.86 -10.18 -11.81
N PRO A 338 -8.30 -10.73 -10.67
CA PRO A 338 -9.31 -10.07 -9.88
C PRO A 338 -8.72 -8.88 -9.14
N THR A 339 -9.61 -7.95 -8.76
CA THR A 339 -9.30 -6.81 -7.92
C THR A 339 -10.25 -6.74 -6.73
N THR A 340 -10.04 -5.78 -5.84
CA THR A 340 -10.90 -5.56 -4.69
C THR A 340 -12.04 -4.60 -5.03
N PRO A 341 -13.27 -4.81 -4.49
CA PRO A 341 -14.41 -3.93 -4.73
C PRO A 341 -14.21 -2.47 -4.28
N ASN A 342 -13.26 -2.21 -3.37
CA ASN A 342 -12.93 -0.88 -2.87
C ASN A 342 -11.91 -0.12 -3.73
N SER A 343 -11.37 -0.75 -4.78
CA SER A 343 -10.39 -0.13 -5.67
C SER A 343 -10.97 1.14 -6.31
N HIS A 344 -10.10 2.12 -6.57
CA HIS A 344 -10.52 3.39 -7.16
C HIS A 344 -11.24 3.17 -8.50
N VAL A 345 -10.68 2.29 -9.33
CA VAL A 345 -11.26 1.84 -10.61
C VAL A 345 -12.66 1.25 -10.43
N ALA A 346 -12.88 0.38 -9.44
CA ALA A 346 -14.20 -0.21 -9.19
C ALA A 346 -15.23 0.83 -8.73
N ILE A 347 -14.85 1.75 -7.83
CA ILE A 347 -15.75 2.80 -7.34
C ILE A 347 -16.10 3.78 -8.47
N LEU A 348 -15.12 4.23 -9.26
CA LEU A 348 -15.35 5.14 -10.39
C LEU A 348 -16.22 4.49 -11.47
N SER A 349 -15.98 3.22 -11.79
CA SER A 349 -16.77 2.49 -12.79
C SER A 349 -18.25 2.48 -12.42
N ARG A 350 -18.57 2.27 -11.13
CA ARG A 350 -19.96 2.35 -10.62
C ARG A 350 -20.54 3.75 -10.74
N ASN A 351 -19.80 4.77 -10.30
CA ASN A 351 -20.26 6.16 -10.36
C ASN A 351 -20.53 6.62 -11.81
N PHE A 352 -19.76 6.11 -12.77
CA PHE A 352 -19.92 6.43 -14.19
C PHE A 352 -20.85 5.48 -14.95
N GLY A 353 -21.35 4.41 -14.32
CA GLY A 353 -22.18 3.39 -14.97
C GLY A 353 -21.44 2.60 -16.06
N ILE A 354 -20.12 2.47 -15.93
CA ILE A 354 -19.25 1.73 -16.85
C ILE A 354 -19.21 0.26 -16.38
N PRO A 355 -19.51 -0.73 -17.23
CA PRO A 355 -19.42 -2.13 -16.85
C PRO A 355 -17.97 -2.53 -16.57
N PHE A 356 -17.75 -3.19 -15.44
CA PHE A 356 -16.43 -3.69 -15.02
C PHE A 356 -16.54 -5.13 -14.50
N TYR A 357 -15.79 -6.03 -15.15
CA TYR A 357 -15.88 -7.47 -14.98
C TYR A 357 -14.49 -8.15 -14.98
N HIS A 358 -14.34 -9.19 -14.17
CA HIS A 358 -13.22 -10.12 -14.18
C HIS A 358 -13.66 -11.45 -14.80
N GLU A 359 -12.93 -11.90 -15.83
CA GLU A 359 -13.12 -13.19 -16.49
C GLU A 359 -12.13 -14.21 -15.93
N SER A 360 -12.63 -15.26 -15.28
CA SER A 360 -11.80 -16.28 -14.63
C SER A 360 -11.50 -17.49 -15.53
N HIS A 361 -12.32 -17.73 -16.56
CA HIS A 361 -12.32 -18.97 -17.30
C HIS A 361 -11.34 -18.91 -18.49
N PRO A 362 -10.29 -19.75 -18.55
CA PRO A 362 -9.23 -19.65 -19.57
C PRO A 362 -9.74 -19.74 -21.02
N VAL A 363 -10.83 -20.48 -21.25
CA VAL A 363 -11.46 -20.58 -22.57
C VAL A 363 -12.01 -19.23 -23.01
N THR A 364 -12.79 -18.56 -22.17
CA THR A 364 -13.36 -17.26 -22.50
C THR A 364 -12.28 -16.18 -22.57
N GLN A 365 -11.26 -16.24 -21.72
CA GLN A 365 -10.09 -15.37 -21.84
C GLN A 365 -9.44 -15.48 -23.22
N ALA A 366 -9.28 -16.71 -23.74
CA ALA A 366 -8.73 -16.95 -25.08
C ALA A 366 -9.67 -16.45 -26.19
N GLU A 367 -10.99 -16.58 -26.04
CA GLU A 367 -11.99 -16.04 -26.97
C GLU A 367 -11.97 -14.50 -27.01
N LEU A 368 -11.85 -13.85 -25.85
CA LEU A 368 -11.69 -12.40 -25.73
C LEU A 368 -10.41 -11.93 -26.42
N GLN A 369 -9.29 -12.63 -26.19
CA GLN A 369 -8.02 -12.34 -26.86
C GLN A 369 -8.12 -12.45 -28.39
N GLN A 370 -8.81 -13.49 -28.89
CA GLN A 370 -9.05 -13.65 -30.34
C GLN A 370 -9.98 -12.57 -30.92
N SER A 371 -10.79 -11.93 -30.09
CA SER A 371 -11.78 -10.92 -30.49
C SER A 371 -11.22 -9.48 -30.44
N VAL A 372 -9.97 -9.29 -30.02
CA VAL A 372 -9.32 -7.97 -29.93
C VAL A 372 -9.35 -7.24 -31.28
N GLY A 373 -9.68 -5.95 -31.24
CA GLY A 373 -9.89 -5.10 -32.42
C GLY A 373 -11.32 -5.17 -32.98
N GLY A 374 -12.10 -6.18 -32.60
CA GLY A 374 -13.52 -6.27 -32.91
C GLY A 374 -14.38 -5.30 -32.10
N THR A 375 -15.63 -5.09 -32.51
CA THR A 375 -16.63 -4.39 -31.70
C THR A 375 -17.42 -5.41 -30.89
N LEU A 376 -17.52 -5.21 -29.57
CA LEU A 376 -18.40 -6.02 -28.72
C LEU A 376 -19.44 -5.14 -28.01
N MET A 377 -20.49 -5.81 -27.56
CA MET A 377 -21.38 -5.29 -26.52
C MET A 377 -21.04 -6.02 -25.22
N LEU A 378 -20.57 -5.28 -24.22
CA LEU A 378 -20.41 -5.77 -22.86
C LEU A 378 -21.66 -5.41 -22.07
N ARG A 379 -22.32 -6.40 -21.49
CA ARG A 379 -23.43 -6.18 -20.55
C ARG A 379 -23.23 -7.08 -19.35
N THR A 380 -23.05 -6.47 -18.19
CA THR A 380 -22.96 -7.19 -16.91
C THR A 380 -24.37 -7.29 -16.35
N THR A 381 -24.98 -8.47 -16.42
CA THR A 381 -26.35 -8.71 -15.92
C THR A 381 -26.38 -9.51 -14.63
N GLU A 382 -25.49 -10.50 -14.50
CA GLU A 382 -25.37 -11.40 -13.35
C GLU A 382 -23.90 -11.85 -13.27
N GLY A 383 -23.36 -12.04 -12.06
CA GLY A 383 -21.94 -12.35 -11.80
C GLY A 383 -21.48 -11.60 -10.56
N TRP A 384 -20.67 -12.21 -9.69
CA TRP A 384 -20.48 -11.73 -8.32
C TRP A 384 -19.00 -11.59 -8.00
N GLY A 385 -18.52 -10.36 -7.79
CA GLY A 385 -17.20 -10.13 -7.19
C GLY A 385 -17.23 -10.28 -5.67
N ILE A 386 -16.17 -10.87 -5.10
CA ILE A 386 -15.84 -11.13 -3.66
C ILE A 386 -16.96 -11.67 -2.73
N ASN A 387 -18.22 -11.72 -3.15
CA ASN A 387 -19.36 -11.71 -2.22
C ASN A 387 -20.41 -12.80 -2.44
N ARG A 388 -20.07 -13.93 -3.08
CA ARG A 388 -20.90 -15.14 -2.99
C ARG A 388 -20.03 -16.36 -2.86
N SER A 389 -20.34 -17.23 -1.90
CA SER A 389 -20.00 -18.67 -1.90
C SER A 389 -21.11 -19.49 -1.27
#